data_AF-A0A401PSZ3-F1
#
_entry.id   AF-A0A401PSZ3-F1
#
_cell.length_a   1.000
_cell.length_b   1.000
_cell.length_c   1.000
_cell.angle_alpha   90.00
_cell.angle_beta   90.00
_cell.angle_gamma   90.00
#
_symmetry.space_group_name_H-M   'P 1'
#
loop_
_entity.id
_entity.type
_entity.pdbx_description
1 polymer ?
#
loop_
_entity_poly.entity_id
_entity_poly.type
_entity_poly.pdbx_seq_one_letter_code
_entity_poly.pdbx_strand_id
1 'polypeptide(L)'
;DSDLIYNLILDSGITAKLVEKVWRNHDLHTLGLLAVFVTTDGGITRVFPAKAAEEWNEDPEPFSASYYRRSLDNTGFLFHALYREPNSMVDMDLMNNSIGILVSAAVDLRIYGKSLKPAVVGVKLDYEAWVSKFKILASNQTNRDQLEPRK
;
A
#
# COMPACT_ATOMS: atom_id res chain seq x y z
N ASP A 1 14.81 8.44 26.64
CA ASP A 1 13.48 7.79 26.77
C ASP A 1 12.32 8.72 26.42
N SER A 2 12.27 9.95 26.95
CA SER A 2 11.17 10.89 26.64
C SER A 2 11.03 11.23 25.14
N ASP A 3 12.14 11.34 24.40
CA ASP A 3 12.13 11.69 22.97
C ASP A 3 11.43 10.65 22.09
N LEU A 4 11.55 9.36 22.43
CA LEU A 4 10.87 8.29 21.72
C LEU A 4 9.35 8.39 21.87
N ILE A 5 8.90 8.70 23.09
CA ILE A 5 7.47 8.90 23.38
C ILE A 5 6.93 10.13 22.65
N TYR A 6 7.70 11.22 22.59
CA TYR A 6 7.30 12.41 21.83
C TYR A 6 7.15 12.14 20.34
N ASN A 7 8.09 11.40 19.74
CA ASN A 7 8.00 11.01 18.33
C ASN A 7 6.77 10.14 18.07
N LEU A 8 6.49 9.17 18.95
CA LEU A 8 5.30 8.33 18.84
C LEU A 8 4.00 9.14 18.90
N ILE A 9 3.89 10.08 19.85
CA ILE A 9 2.71 10.94 19.98
C ILE A 9 2.54 11.81 18.73
N LEU A 10 3.63 12.40 18.23
CA LEU A 10 3.62 13.21 17.01
C LEU A 10 3.13 12.40 15.81
N ASP A 11 3.71 11.23 15.57
CA ASP A 11 3.35 10.33 14.48
C ASP A 11 1.88 9.89 14.58
N SER A 12 1.42 9.57 15.79
CA SER A 12 0.03 9.19 16.02
C SER A 12 -0.95 10.30 15.62
N GLY A 13 -0.61 11.57 15.92
CA GLY A 13 -1.41 12.73 15.59
C GLY A 13 -1.40 13.07 14.10
N ILE A 14 -0.25 12.95 13.44
CA ILE A 14 -0.13 13.19 11.99
C ILE A 14 -0.91 12.12 11.21
N THR A 15 -0.71 10.84 11.53
CA THR A 15 -1.40 9.73 10.86
C THR A 15 -2.91 9.74 11.12
N ALA A 16 -3.37 10.16 12.31
CA ALA A 16 -4.80 10.36 12.58
C ALA A 16 -5.41 11.45 11.67
N LYS A 17 -4.75 12.60 11.53
CA LYS A 17 -5.19 13.68 10.63
C LYS A 17 -5.25 13.25 9.17
N LEU A 18 -4.31 12.39 8.74
CA LEU A 18 -4.32 11.83 7.38
C LEU A 18 -5.60 11.04 7.13
N VAL A 19 -6.02 10.20 8.08
CA VAL A 19 -7.26 9.42 7.95
C VAL A 19 -8.47 10.33 7.91
N GLU A 20 -8.56 11.26 8.86
CA GLU A 20 -9.73 12.13 9.02
C GLU A 20 -9.94 13.05 7.82
N LYS A 21 -8.86 13.61 7.27
CA LYS A 21 -8.95 14.64 6.22
C LYS A 21 -8.85 14.08 4.80
N VAL A 22 -8.19 12.95 4.61
CA VAL A 22 -7.92 12.41 3.27
C VAL A 22 -8.67 11.11 3.06
N TRP A 23 -8.33 10.06 3.81
CA TRP A 23 -8.81 8.71 3.52
C TRP A 23 -10.32 8.54 3.70
N ARG A 24 -10.92 9.17 4.71
CA ARG A 24 -12.39 9.12 4.92
C ARG A 24 -13.19 9.74 3.78
N ASN A 25 -12.58 10.63 2.99
CA ASN A 25 -13.25 11.34 1.90
C ASN A 25 -13.18 10.58 0.57
N HIS A 26 -12.57 9.39 0.53
CA HIS A 26 -12.34 8.62 -0.70
C HIS A 26 -12.99 7.24 -0.58
N ASP A 27 -13.71 6.82 -1.62
CA ASP A 27 -14.25 5.47 -1.71
C ASP A 27 -13.20 4.53 -2.31
N LEU A 28 -12.60 3.71 -1.45
CA LEU A 28 -11.56 2.76 -1.82
C LEU A 28 -12.03 1.71 -2.84
N HIS A 29 -13.30 1.29 -2.79
CA HIS A 29 -13.82 0.27 -3.71
C HIS A 29 -13.86 0.79 -5.15
N THR A 30 -14.24 2.05 -5.35
CA THR A 30 -14.24 2.67 -6.69
C THR A 30 -12.84 2.76 -7.30
N LEU A 31 -11.83 2.90 -6.43
CA LEU A 31 -10.41 2.95 -6.80
C LEU A 31 -9.81 1.54 -6.99
N GLY A 32 -10.54 0.46 -6.66
CA GLY A 32 -10.03 -0.90 -6.70
C GLY A 32 -9.01 -1.18 -5.59
N LEU A 33 -9.23 -0.60 -4.41
CA LEU A 33 -8.36 -0.72 -3.25
C LEU A 33 -9.10 -1.46 -2.12
N LEU A 34 -8.40 -2.41 -1.49
CA LEU A 34 -8.85 -3.09 -0.27
C LEU A 34 -8.51 -2.27 0.97
N ALA A 35 -7.35 -1.61 0.97
CA ALA A 35 -6.88 -0.82 2.09
C ALA A 35 -5.89 0.26 1.65
N VAL A 36 -5.73 1.25 2.51
CA VAL A 36 -4.62 2.21 2.49
C VAL A 36 -3.92 2.19 3.84
N PHE A 37 -2.61 2.39 3.84
CA PHE A 37 -1.83 2.34 5.06
C PHE A 37 -0.69 3.37 5.09
N VAL A 38 -0.24 3.66 6.30
CA VAL A 38 0.96 4.43 6.57
C VAL A 38 1.72 3.76 7.70
N THR A 39 3.02 3.61 7.52
CA THR A 39 3.95 3.07 8.50
C THR A 39 5.01 4.12 8.78
N THR A 40 5.20 4.49 10.03
CA THR A 40 6.12 5.56 10.44
C THR A 40 7.34 5.00 11.17
N ASP A 41 8.38 5.82 11.25
CA ASP A 41 9.62 5.48 11.95
C ASP A 41 9.43 5.35 13.47
N GLY A 42 8.38 5.96 14.03
CA GLY A 42 8.01 5.84 15.44
C GLY A 42 7.35 4.51 15.82
N GLY A 43 7.29 3.51 14.94
CA GLY A 43 6.70 2.20 15.25
C GLY A 43 5.18 2.13 15.03
N ILE A 44 4.57 3.11 14.36
CA ILE A 44 3.11 3.12 14.12
C ILE A 44 2.83 2.68 12.69
N THR A 45 2.07 1.59 12.55
CA THR A 45 1.36 1.26 11.32
C THR A 45 -0.12 1.53 11.49
N ARG A 46 -0.69 2.36 10.62
CA ARG A 46 -2.12 2.65 10.57
C ARG A 46 -2.69 2.18 9.25
N VAL A 47 -3.70 1.32 9.33
CA VAL A 47 -4.41 0.74 8.18
C VAL A 47 -5.86 1.23 8.17
N PHE A 48 -6.39 1.51 7.00
CA PHE A 48 -7.78 1.93 6.79
C PHE A 48 -8.39 1.17 5.60
N PRO A 49 -9.63 0.66 5.71
CA PRO A 49 -10.57 0.79 6.84
C PRO A 49 -10.21 -0.13 8.02
N ALA A 50 -10.90 0.05 9.17
CA ALA A 50 -10.63 -0.72 10.40
C ALA A 50 -10.70 -2.24 10.17
N LYS A 51 -11.65 -2.72 9.36
CA LYS A 51 -11.74 -4.12 8.97
C LYS A 51 -10.46 -4.65 8.32
N ALA A 52 -9.84 -3.87 7.44
CA ALA A 52 -8.58 -4.26 6.80
C ALA A 52 -7.39 -4.25 7.76
N ALA A 53 -7.47 -3.51 8.87
CA ALA A 53 -6.47 -3.52 9.92
C ALA A 53 -6.51 -4.83 10.73
N GLU A 54 -7.70 -5.43 10.91
CA GLU A 54 -7.86 -6.72 11.58
C GLU A 54 -7.28 -7.87 10.75
N GLU A 55 -7.34 -7.76 9.42
CA GLU A 55 -6.81 -8.71 8.45
C GLU A 55 -5.37 -8.37 8.00
N TRP A 56 -4.67 -7.53 8.78
CA TRP A 56 -3.31 -7.08 8.46
C TRP A 56 -2.29 -8.14 8.90
N ASN A 57 -1.66 -8.77 7.92
CA ASN A 57 -0.75 -9.91 8.14
C ASN A 57 0.73 -9.54 8.02
N GLU A 58 1.07 -8.27 7.81
CA GLU A 58 2.47 -7.83 7.78
C GLU A 58 3.01 -7.68 9.21
N ASP A 59 4.34 -7.72 9.34
CA ASP A 59 5.00 -7.52 10.63
C ASP A 59 4.60 -6.17 11.26
N PRO A 60 4.15 -6.16 12.53
CA PRO A 60 3.75 -4.94 13.21
C PRO A 60 4.94 -4.02 13.53
N GLU A 61 6.17 -4.55 13.57
CA GLU A 61 7.39 -3.77 13.75
C GLU A 61 7.91 -3.27 12.39
N PRO A 62 7.87 -1.95 12.11
CA PRO A 62 8.25 -1.40 10.81
C PRO A 62 9.63 -1.83 10.31
N PHE A 63 10.61 -1.94 11.21
CA PHE A 63 11.97 -2.33 10.82
C PHE A 63 12.10 -3.82 10.48
N SER A 64 11.18 -4.66 10.94
CA SER A 64 11.09 -6.07 10.55
C SER A 64 10.37 -6.22 9.21
N ALA A 65 9.39 -5.35 8.91
CA ALA A 65 8.62 -5.38 7.67
C ALA A 65 9.47 -5.16 6.39
N SER A 66 9.34 -6.07 5.42
CA SER A 66 10.11 -6.02 4.18
C SER A 66 9.73 -4.82 3.30
N TYR A 67 8.42 -4.54 3.18
CA TYR A 67 7.93 -3.43 2.35
C TYR A 67 8.46 -2.07 2.85
N TYR A 68 8.61 -1.91 4.17
CA TYR A 68 9.06 -0.65 4.78
C TYR A 68 10.51 -0.36 4.39
N ARG A 69 11.42 -1.29 4.68
CA ARG A 69 12.85 -1.16 4.34
C ARG A 69 13.07 -0.95 2.85
N ARG A 70 12.44 -1.79 2.01
CA ARG A 70 12.58 -1.69 0.55
C ARG A 70 12.06 -0.35 0.01
N SER A 71 10.98 0.19 0.57
CA SER A 71 10.47 1.50 0.17
C SER A 71 11.41 2.65 0.53
N LEU A 72 12.11 2.55 1.67
CA LEU A 72 13.10 3.55 2.08
C LEU A 72 14.34 3.54 1.17
N ASP A 73 14.77 2.36 0.71
CA ASP A 73 15.94 2.21 -0.16
C ASP A 73 15.67 2.63 -1.61
N ASN A 74 14.42 2.51 -2.07
CA ASN A 74 14.06 2.74 -3.47
C ASN A 74 13.38 4.12 -3.68
N THR A 75 13.37 4.56 -4.92
CA THR A 75 12.58 5.70 -5.37
C THR A 75 11.41 5.21 -6.23
N GLY A 76 10.24 5.82 -6.03
CA GLY A 76 9.01 5.42 -6.73
C GLY A 76 8.19 4.36 -6.00
N PHE A 77 7.25 3.76 -6.73
CA PHE A 77 6.30 2.79 -6.19
C PHE A 77 6.87 1.36 -6.26
N LEU A 78 6.83 0.67 -5.13
CA LEU A 78 7.28 -0.70 -4.98
C LEU A 78 6.10 -1.65 -4.84
N PHE A 79 6.04 -2.63 -5.72
CA PHE A 79 5.07 -3.72 -5.67
C PHE A 79 5.63 -4.87 -4.84
N HIS A 80 4.86 -5.30 -3.86
CA HIS A 80 5.15 -6.44 -3.02
C HIS A 80 4.08 -7.50 -3.28
N ALA A 81 4.51 -8.61 -3.90
CA ALA A 81 3.68 -9.78 -4.12
C ALA A 81 3.67 -10.62 -2.85
N LEU A 82 2.49 -11.15 -2.48
CA LEU A 82 2.36 -12.06 -1.35
C LEU A 82 3.15 -13.35 -1.62
N TYR A 83 3.98 -13.75 -0.66
CA TYR A 83 4.73 -15.00 -0.74
C TYR A 83 3.81 -16.18 -0.43
N ARG A 84 3.77 -17.16 -1.34
CA ARG A 84 3.09 -18.44 -1.14
C ARG A 84 4.06 -19.40 -0.49
N GLU A 85 3.76 -19.84 0.73
CA GLU A 85 4.41 -21.04 1.27
C GLU A 85 3.97 -22.26 0.43
N PRO A 86 4.90 -23.02 -0.17
CA PRO A 86 4.58 -24.12 -1.09
C PRO A 86 3.66 -25.19 -0.51
N ASN A 87 3.62 -25.35 0.82
CA ASN A 87 2.89 -26.39 1.55
C ASN A 87 1.74 -25.86 2.43
N SER A 88 1.38 -24.57 2.33
CA SER A 88 0.25 -24.07 3.12
C SER A 88 -1.06 -24.54 2.49
N MET A 89 -1.78 -25.43 3.18
CA MET A 89 -3.18 -25.82 2.92
C MET A 89 -4.12 -24.63 3.19
N VAL A 90 -3.85 -23.45 2.60
CA VAL A 90 -4.86 -22.40 2.54
C VAL A 90 -5.75 -22.75 1.36
N ASP A 91 -7.01 -23.04 1.64
CA ASP A 91 -8.03 -23.36 0.66
C ASP A 91 -7.97 -22.38 -0.52
N MET A 92 -8.01 -22.90 -1.75
CA MET A 92 -8.04 -22.06 -2.95
C MET A 92 -9.24 -21.09 -2.96
N ASP A 93 -10.28 -21.34 -2.18
CA ASP A 93 -11.43 -20.44 -2.03
C ASP A 93 -11.12 -19.20 -1.18
N LEU A 94 -10.20 -19.28 -0.20
CA LEU A 94 -9.73 -18.12 0.57
C LEU A 94 -8.81 -17.20 -0.27
N MET A 95 -8.20 -17.76 -1.32
CA MET A 95 -7.29 -17.05 -2.24
C MET A 95 -8.03 -16.09 -3.17
N ASN A 96 -9.30 -16.33 -3.47
CA ASN A 96 -10.05 -15.46 -4.37
C ASN A 96 -10.48 -14.15 -3.69
N ASN A 97 -10.62 -14.16 -2.36
CA ASN A 97 -11.20 -13.02 -1.63
C ASN A 97 -10.19 -12.21 -0.78
N SER A 98 -8.92 -12.63 -0.69
CA SER A 98 -7.93 -12.04 0.24
C SER A 98 -6.55 -11.72 -0.35
N ILE A 99 -6.28 -12.05 -1.62
CA ILE A 99 -5.01 -11.70 -2.28
C ILE A 99 -5.02 -10.19 -2.57
N GLY A 100 -4.38 -9.43 -1.70
CA GLY A 100 -4.12 -8.01 -1.93
C GLY A 100 -2.66 -7.76 -2.25
N ILE A 101 -2.38 -7.19 -3.43
CA ILE A 101 -1.02 -6.77 -3.79
C ILE A 101 -0.70 -5.49 -3.04
N LEU A 102 0.38 -5.49 -2.25
CA LEU A 102 0.79 -4.32 -1.52
C LEU A 102 1.64 -3.43 -2.43
N VAL A 103 1.30 -2.14 -2.50
CA VAL A 103 2.09 -1.12 -3.20
C VAL A 103 2.51 -0.09 -2.18
N SER A 104 3.80 0.23 -2.13
CA SER A 104 4.37 1.10 -1.10
C SER A 104 5.39 2.06 -1.68
N ALA A 105 5.53 3.22 -1.05
CA ALA A 105 6.53 4.23 -1.40
C ALA A 105 6.93 5.01 -0.15
N ALA A 106 8.21 5.37 -0.04
CA ALA A 106 8.65 6.27 1.01
C ALA A 106 8.14 7.69 0.75
N VAL A 107 7.71 8.35 1.82
CA VAL A 107 7.42 9.78 1.82
C VAL A 107 8.75 10.51 1.78
N ASP A 108 9.09 11.18 0.68
CA ASP A 108 10.32 11.97 0.57
C ASP A 108 10.00 13.46 0.79
N LEU A 109 10.52 14.02 1.88
CA LEU A 109 10.37 15.43 2.23
C LEU A 109 11.72 16.13 2.15
N ARG A 110 11.72 17.36 1.64
CA ARG A 110 12.89 18.26 1.70
C ARG A 110 12.59 19.42 2.63
N ILE A 111 13.29 19.48 3.76
CA ILE A 111 13.12 20.51 4.78
C ILE A 111 14.49 21.11 5.07
N TYR A 112 14.63 22.44 4.96
CA TYR A 112 15.89 23.16 5.18
C TYR A 112 17.11 22.57 4.43
N GLY A 113 16.91 22.13 3.19
CA GLY A 113 17.98 21.54 2.36
C GLY A 113 18.38 20.11 2.73
N LYS A 114 17.71 19.47 3.70
CA LYS A 114 17.89 18.06 4.05
C LYS A 114 16.72 17.24 3.52
N SER A 115 17.02 16.07 2.95
CA SER A 115 16.00 15.08 2.59
C SER A 115 15.73 14.16 3.79
N LEU A 116 14.46 13.89 4.04
CA LEU A 116 13.96 13.08 5.15
C LEU A 116 12.92 12.11 4.61
N LYS A 117 12.97 10.86 5.06
CA LYS A 117 11.97 9.84 4.76
C LYS A 117 11.27 9.36 6.05
N PRO A 118 10.32 10.14 6.59
CA PRO A 118 9.76 9.89 7.93
C PRO A 118 8.75 8.73 7.98
N ALA A 119 8.22 8.33 6.82
CA ALA A 119 7.19 7.32 6.74
C ALA A 119 7.19 6.62 5.37
N VAL A 120 6.57 5.46 5.33
CA VAL A 120 6.21 4.74 4.12
C VAL A 120 4.69 4.70 4.04
N VAL A 121 4.15 5.12 2.90
CA VAL A 121 2.72 5.07 2.60
C VAL A 121 2.46 4.00 1.55
N GLY A 122 1.27 3.44 1.56
CA GLY A 122 0.92 2.46 0.56
C GLY A 122 -0.56 2.12 0.50
N VAL A 123 -0.86 1.22 -0.44
CA VAL A 123 -2.20 0.69 -0.67
C VAL A 123 -2.14 -0.82 -0.82
N LYS A 124 -3.23 -1.49 -0.44
CA LYS A 124 -3.47 -2.89 -0.75
C LYS A 124 -4.48 -2.93 -1.90
N LEU A 125 -4.02 -3.34 -3.08
CA LEU A 125 -4.85 -3.40 -4.28
C LEU A 125 -5.84 -4.56 -4.18
N ASP A 126 -7.04 -4.35 -4.69
CA ASP A 126 -7.98 -5.43 -4.97
C ASP A 126 -7.54 -6.14 -6.26
N TYR A 127 -7.17 -7.41 -6.14
CA TYR A 127 -6.70 -8.21 -7.26
C TYR A 127 -7.74 -8.31 -8.38
N GLU A 128 -9.01 -8.55 -8.06
CA GLU A 128 -10.05 -8.72 -9.06
C GLU A 128 -10.33 -7.42 -9.81
N ALA A 129 -10.47 -6.32 -9.06
CA ALA A 129 -10.67 -4.99 -9.64
C ALA A 129 -9.49 -4.57 -10.53
N TRP A 130 -8.27 -4.86 -10.09
CA TRP A 130 -7.06 -4.58 -10.86
C TRP A 130 -6.98 -5.39 -12.15
N VAL A 131 -7.18 -6.71 -12.08
CA VAL A 131 -7.16 -7.58 -13.28
C VAL A 131 -8.26 -7.18 -14.26
N SER A 132 -9.46 -6.83 -13.78
CA SER A 132 -10.55 -6.37 -14.63
C SER A 132 -10.18 -5.09 -15.39
N LYS A 133 -9.66 -4.07 -14.69
CA LYS A 133 -9.19 -2.83 -15.34
C LYS A 133 -8.05 -3.11 -16.33
N PHE A 134 -7.12 -4.00 -15.98
CA PHE A 134 -6.02 -4.38 -16.85
C PHE A 134 -6.52 -5.03 -18.16
N LYS A 135 -7.47 -5.97 -18.08
CA LYS A 135 -8.09 -6.61 -19.27
C LYS A 135 -8.75 -5.58 -20.18
N ILE A 136 -9.49 -4.62 -19.61
CA ILE A 136 -10.12 -3.54 -20.38
C ILE A 136 -9.06 -2.71 -21.12
N LEU A 137 -8.01 -2.28 -20.43
CA LEU A 137 -6.93 -1.48 -21.01
C LEU A 137 -6.20 -2.23 -22.14
N ALA A 138 -5.87 -3.51 -21.91
CA ALA A 138 -5.22 -4.34 -22.91
C ALA A 138 -6.10 -4.54 -24.16
N SER A 139 -7.39 -4.81 -23.98
CA SER A 139 -8.33 -5.01 -25.10
C SER A 139 -8.55 -3.74 -25.93
N ASN A 140 -8.58 -2.56 -25.30
CA ASN A 140 -8.69 -1.28 -25.98
C ASN A 140 -7.43 -0.97 -26.82
N GLN A 141 -6.24 -1.32 -26.31
CA GLN A 141 -5.00 -1.20 -27.06
C GLN A 141 -5.00 -2.10 -28.31
N THR A 142 -5.42 -3.36 -28.17
CA THR A 142 -5.50 -4.29 -29.31
C THR A 142 -6.47 -3.79 -30.39
N ASN A 143 -7.57 -3.14 -30.01
CA ASN A 143 -8.55 -2.61 -30.97
C ASN A 143 -8.00 -1.40 -31.75
N ARG A 144 -7.21 -0.53 -31.11
CA ARG A 144 -6.48 0.55 -31.80
C ARG A 144 -5.45 0.01 -32.80
N ASP A 145 -4.71 -1.02 -32.41
CA ASP A 145 -3.70 -1.63 -33.28
C ASP A 145 -4.30 -2.38 -34.49
N GLN A 146 -5.61 -2.67 -34.48
CA GLN A 146 -6.34 -3.24 -35.62
C GLN A 146 -6.94 -2.18 -36.57
N LEU A 147 -7.07 -0.93 -36.13
CA LEU A 147 -7.63 0.17 -36.93
C LEU A 147 -6.57 0.97 -37.70
N GLU A 148 -5.29 0.85 -37.34
CA GLU A 148 -4.17 1.39 -38.11
C GLU A 148 -3.87 0.43 -39.29
N PRO A 149 -4.13 0.82 -40.56
CA PRO A 149 -3.66 0.03 -41.68
C PRO A 149 -2.13 0.02 -41.65
N ARG A 150 -1.53 -1.17 -41.56
CA ARG A 150 -0.09 -1.37 -41.71
C ARG A 150 0.36 -0.69 -43.01
N LYS A 151 1.07 0.42 -42.89
CA LYS A 151 1.78 1.06 -44.01
C LYS A 151 2.99 0.25 -44.43
#